data_AF-A0A665VU78-F1
#
_entry.id   AF-A0A665VU78-F1
#
_cell.length_a   1.000
_cell.length_b   1.000
_cell.length_c   1.000
_cell.angle_alpha   90.00
_cell.angle_beta   90.00
_cell.angle_gamma   90.00
#
_symmetry.space_group_name_H-M   'P 1'
#
loop_
_entity.id
_entity.type
_entity.pdbx_description
1 polymer ?
#
loop_
_entity_poly.entity_id
_entity_poly.type
_entity_poly.pdbx_seq_one_letter_code
_entity_poly.pdbx_strand_id
1 'polypeptide(L)'
;IEQEEQEQEREQLRLQLWEAYCGVRSLCSHLRGNDVTDSALSTDSSMDESSETSSAKDVPTGSLHASLLELRRLTQNLLDGNESTGSRRSDEEALEEQMKKLGEELREVRALYEAEQEKKRSTDQELLQLHNQVALLSVEMCSFQEENKRMRMMAEVQEPSEKIQSAIRDRDDAIARKKAVEMELAKCKIDIMSLNNQLLDAIQQKLNLSQQLEAWQVGQRSQTLYYQTH
;
A
#
# COMPACT_ATOMS: atom_id res chain seq x y z
N ILE A 1 -40.33 -68.60 85.73
CA ILE A 1 -41.14 -67.70 84.87
C ILE A 1 -40.68 -66.25 84.99
N GLU A 2 -41.05 -65.44 86.00
CA GLU A 2 -40.59 -64.03 86.08
C GLU A 2 -39.06 -63.85 86.04
N GLN A 3 -38.31 -64.74 86.70
CA GLN A 3 -36.84 -64.67 86.74
C GLN A 3 -36.18 -65.12 85.44
N GLU A 4 -36.83 -65.98 84.66
CA GLU A 4 -36.36 -66.44 83.35
C GLU A 4 -36.71 -65.44 82.24
N GLU A 5 -37.87 -64.77 82.33
CA GLU A 5 -38.24 -63.67 81.43
C GLU A 5 -37.29 -62.47 81.59
N GLN A 6 -36.98 -62.08 82.83
CA GLN A 6 -36.01 -61.01 83.10
C GLN A 6 -34.60 -61.34 82.58
N GLU A 7 -34.21 -62.62 82.61
CA GLU A 7 -32.92 -63.06 82.09
C GLU A 7 -32.89 -63.05 80.54
N GLN A 8 -33.99 -63.48 79.90
CA GLN A 8 -34.16 -63.37 78.45
C GLN A 8 -34.16 -61.92 77.97
N GLU A 9 -34.87 -61.02 78.64
CA GLU A 9 -34.87 -59.58 78.33
C GLU A 9 -33.46 -58.98 78.45
N ARG A 10 -32.70 -59.37 79.49
CA ARG A 10 -31.33 -58.93 79.69
C ARG A 10 -30.38 -59.46 78.61
N GLU A 11 -30.59 -60.68 78.13
CA GLU A 11 -29.81 -61.24 77.01
C GLU A 11 -30.18 -60.58 75.68
N GLN A 12 -31.45 -60.28 75.44
CA GLN A 12 -31.90 -59.56 74.25
C GLN A 12 -31.34 -58.13 74.21
N LEU A 13 -31.34 -57.41 75.34
CA LEU A 13 -30.72 -56.09 75.44
C LEU A 13 -29.21 -56.13 75.22
N ARG A 14 -28.52 -57.18 75.66
CA ARG A 14 -27.08 -57.38 75.38
C ARG A 14 -26.81 -57.61 73.90
N LEU A 15 -27.66 -58.37 73.23
CA LEU A 15 -27.53 -58.62 71.78
C LEU A 15 -27.69 -57.32 71.00
N GLN A 16 -28.73 -56.53 71.32
CA GLN A 16 -28.98 -55.23 70.70
C GLN A 16 -27.84 -54.23 70.95
N LEU A 17 -27.27 -54.23 72.15
CA LEU A 17 -26.12 -53.37 72.48
C LEU A 17 -24.87 -53.76 71.68
N TRP A 18 -24.64 -55.05 71.47
CA TRP A 18 -23.53 -55.56 70.66
C TRP A 18 -23.72 -55.25 69.17
N GLU A 19 -24.93 -55.44 68.62
CA GLU A 19 -25.26 -55.06 67.25
C GLU A 19 -25.07 -53.55 67.01
N ALA A 20 -25.52 -52.72 67.96
CA ALA A 20 -25.30 -51.27 67.91
C ALA A 20 -23.81 -50.91 67.95
N TYR A 21 -23.02 -51.57 68.79
CA TYR A 21 -21.58 -51.40 68.86
C TYR A 21 -20.87 -51.77 67.55
N CYS A 22 -21.18 -52.94 66.98
CA CYS A 22 -20.64 -53.39 65.70
C CYS A 22 -21.03 -52.44 64.55
N GLY A 23 -22.28 -51.95 64.56
CA GLY A 23 -22.77 -50.97 63.59
C GLY A 23 -21.99 -49.64 63.65
N VAL A 24 -21.79 -49.09 64.85
CA VAL A 24 -21.01 -47.85 65.05
C VAL A 24 -19.55 -48.05 64.65
N ARG A 25 -18.94 -49.17 65.00
CA ARG A 25 -17.55 -49.47 64.63
C ARG A 25 -17.38 -49.59 63.12
N SER A 26 -18.32 -50.25 62.44
CA SER A 26 -18.36 -50.33 60.98
C SER A 26 -18.44 -48.94 60.35
N LEU A 27 -19.32 -48.07 60.86
CA LEU A 27 -19.42 -46.68 60.38
C LEU A 27 -18.11 -45.91 60.58
N CYS A 28 -17.47 -46.03 61.74
CA CYS A 28 -16.15 -45.44 61.98
C CYS A 28 -15.09 -45.93 60.98
N SER A 29 -15.08 -47.22 60.66
CA SER A 29 -14.16 -47.80 59.66
C SER A 29 -14.44 -47.27 58.25
N HIS A 30 -15.70 -47.16 57.83
CA HIS A 30 -16.07 -46.60 56.53
C HIS A 30 -15.67 -45.13 56.41
N LEU A 31 -15.89 -44.32 57.45
CA LEU A 31 -15.51 -42.91 57.45
C LEU A 31 -13.98 -42.73 57.42
N ARG A 32 -13.23 -43.58 58.13
CA ARG A 32 -11.76 -43.59 58.07
C ARG A 32 -11.23 -44.01 56.70
N GLY A 33 -11.91 -44.96 56.03
CA GLY A 33 -11.56 -45.41 54.68
C GLY A 33 -11.84 -44.37 53.59
N ASN A 34 -12.84 -43.50 53.79
CA ASN A 34 -13.14 -42.40 52.89
C ASN A 34 -12.21 -41.18 53.08
N ASP A 35 -11.61 -40.98 54.27
CA ASP A 35 -10.57 -39.96 54.50
C ASP A 35 -9.25 -40.25 53.75
N VAL A 36 -9.05 -41.50 53.28
CA VAL A 36 -7.83 -41.92 52.56
C VAL A 36 -7.85 -41.53 51.07
N THR A 37 -8.99 -41.09 50.52
CA THR A 37 -9.04 -40.77 49.07
C THR A 37 -8.44 -39.42 48.69
N ASP A 38 -7.83 -38.67 49.63
CA ASP A 38 -7.20 -37.39 49.27
C ASP A 38 -5.97 -36.98 50.12
N SER A 39 -5.19 -37.94 50.59
CA SER A 39 -3.87 -37.68 51.18
C SER A 39 -2.81 -38.59 50.60
N ALA A 40 -2.28 -38.17 49.46
CA ALA A 40 -1.05 -38.70 48.89
C ALA A 40 0.17 -38.23 49.70
N LEU A 41 0.33 -38.65 50.97
CA LEU A 41 1.61 -38.67 51.68
C LEU A 41 1.57 -39.75 52.77
N SER A 42 2.44 -40.74 52.63
CA SER A 42 2.65 -41.82 53.59
C SER A 42 3.08 -41.30 54.96
N THR A 43 2.33 -41.66 56.00
CA THR A 43 2.83 -41.71 57.37
C THR A 43 2.38 -43.00 58.04
N ASP A 44 3.38 -43.85 58.26
CA ASP A 44 3.40 -45.02 59.12
C ASP A 44 2.56 -44.84 60.39
N SER A 45 1.51 -45.65 60.52
CA SER A 45 0.86 -45.90 61.79
C SER A 45 0.49 -47.37 61.88
N SER A 46 1.49 -48.18 62.19
CA SER A 46 1.27 -49.46 62.85
C SER A 46 0.78 -49.22 64.28
N MET A 47 -0.53 -49.34 64.49
CA MET A 47 -1.09 -49.60 65.81
C MET A 47 -2.34 -50.45 65.62
N ASP A 48 -2.10 -51.75 65.67
CA ASP A 48 -3.11 -52.77 65.91
C ASP A 48 -3.77 -52.50 67.26
N GLU A 49 -5.07 -52.19 67.23
CA GLU A 49 -6.00 -52.41 68.33
C GLU A 49 -7.26 -53.03 67.72
N SER A 50 -7.09 -54.18 67.07
CA SER A 50 -8.20 -55.07 66.80
C SER A 50 -8.55 -55.79 68.10
N SER A 51 -9.23 -55.11 69.02
CA SER A 51 -9.83 -55.80 70.16
C SER A 51 -10.97 -56.69 69.63
N GLU A 52 -10.71 -57.98 69.54
CA GLU A 52 -11.68 -59.02 69.22
C GLU A 52 -12.74 -59.09 70.34
N THR A 53 -13.88 -58.43 70.14
CA THR A 53 -15.10 -58.63 70.95
C THR A 53 -16.10 -59.45 70.15
N SER A 54 -15.80 -60.74 70.01
CA SER A 54 -16.56 -61.72 69.20
C SER A 54 -17.87 -62.19 69.86
N SER A 55 -18.21 -61.64 71.04
CA SER A 55 -19.36 -62.06 71.84
C SER A 55 -20.03 -60.89 72.58
N ALA A 56 -21.36 -60.91 72.66
CA ALA A 56 -22.15 -59.95 73.46
C ALA A 56 -21.83 -59.98 74.96
N LYS A 57 -21.08 -60.99 75.43
CA LYS A 57 -20.60 -61.12 76.82
C LYS A 57 -19.32 -60.33 77.12
N ASP A 58 -18.59 -59.89 76.10
CA ASP A 58 -17.25 -59.29 76.24
C ASP A 58 -17.19 -57.80 75.90
N VAL A 59 -18.32 -57.10 75.80
CA VAL A 59 -18.36 -55.65 75.54
C VAL A 59 -18.04 -54.90 76.83
N PRO A 60 -16.86 -54.27 76.98
CA PRO A 60 -16.51 -53.56 78.20
C PRO A 60 -17.42 -52.34 78.38
N THR A 61 -17.83 -52.06 79.62
CA THR A 61 -18.66 -50.90 79.96
C THR A 61 -17.98 -49.62 79.49
N GLY A 62 -18.59 -48.93 78.51
CA GLY A 62 -18.06 -47.68 77.94
C GLY A 62 -17.44 -47.79 76.54
N SER A 63 -17.24 -48.99 75.99
CA SER A 63 -16.71 -49.20 74.62
C SER A 63 -17.60 -48.59 73.53
N LEU A 64 -18.93 -48.77 73.62
CA LEU A 64 -19.89 -48.10 72.73
C LEU A 64 -19.82 -46.58 72.84
N HIS A 65 -19.63 -46.05 74.05
CA HIS A 65 -19.48 -44.62 74.26
C HIS A 65 -18.20 -44.08 73.60
N ALA A 66 -17.08 -44.81 73.71
CA ALA A 66 -15.84 -44.49 73.04
C ALA A 66 -15.98 -44.53 71.51
N SER A 67 -16.62 -45.56 70.95
CA SER A 67 -16.87 -45.66 69.50
C SER A 67 -17.83 -44.59 68.99
N LEU A 68 -18.83 -44.18 69.79
CA LEU A 68 -19.71 -43.06 69.45
C LEU A 68 -18.99 -41.70 69.51
N LEU A 69 -18.09 -41.50 70.47
CA LEU A 69 -17.24 -40.30 70.53
C LEU A 69 -16.29 -40.26 69.32
N GLU A 70 -15.74 -41.41 68.93
CA GLU A 70 -14.93 -41.53 67.73
C GLU A 70 -15.74 -41.25 66.45
N LEU A 71 -16.95 -41.81 66.33
CA LEU A 71 -17.85 -41.55 65.21
C LEU A 71 -18.17 -40.05 65.11
N ARG A 72 -18.46 -39.42 66.26
CA ARG A 72 -18.70 -37.98 66.35
C ARG A 72 -17.48 -37.18 65.90
N ARG A 73 -16.27 -37.58 66.32
CA ARG A 73 -15.01 -36.94 65.90
C ARG A 73 -14.77 -37.10 64.40
N LEU A 74 -14.92 -38.31 63.85
CA LEU A 74 -14.74 -38.58 62.42
C LEU A 74 -15.77 -37.82 61.56
N THR A 75 -17.02 -37.77 62.00
CA THR A 75 -18.07 -37.00 61.31
C THR A 75 -17.78 -35.49 61.36
N GLN A 76 -17.31 -34.98 62.50
CA GLN A 76 -16.90 -33.59 62.65
C GLN A 76 -15.69 -33.25 61.76
N ASN A 77 -14.70 -34.15 61.66
CA ASN A 77 -13.55 -33.95 60.78
C ASN A 77 -13.94 -33.90 59.30
N LEU A 78 -14.97 -34.65 58.86
CA LEU A 78 -15.44 -34.57 57.48
C LEU A 78 -16.19 -33.25 57.20
N LEU A 79 -16.93 -32.75 58.20
CA LEU A 79 -17.58 -31.44 58.13
C LEU A 79 -16.55 -30.31 58.12
N ASP A 80 -15.52 -30.38 58.97
CA ASP A 80 -14.44 -29.40 59.05
C ASP A 80 -13.44 -29.54 57.88
N GLY A 81 -13.20 -30.75 57.39
CA GLY A 81 -12.38 -31.02 56.20
C GLY A 81 -13.02 -30.48 54.92
N ASN A 82 -14.35 -30.36 54.90
CA ASN A 82 -15.07 -29.67 53.84
C ASN A 82 -14.79 -28.15 53.85
N GLU A 83 -14.40 -27.54 54.97
CA GLU A 83 -13.91 -26.15 55.02
C GLU A 83 -12.49 -26.03 54.39
N SER A 84 -11.67 -27.09 54.47
CA SER A 84 -10.35 -27.14 53.81
C SER A 84 -10.46 -27.18 52.27
N THR A 85 -11.62 -27.58 51.73
CA THR A 85 -11.91 -27.42 50.29
C THR A 85 -11.93 -25.95 49.86
N GLY A 86 -12.04 -25.00 50.79
CA GLY A 86 -11.91 -23.57 50.51
C GLY A 86 -10.55 -23.19 49.92
N SER A 87 -9.46 -23.86 50.34
CA SER A 87 -8.12 -23.61 49.75
C SER A 87 -8.03 -24.15 48.33
N ARG A 88 -8.56 -25.36 48.07
CA ARG A 88 -8.56 -25.94 46.72
C ARG A 88 -9.52 -25.22 45.78
N ARG A 89 -10.68 -24.79 46.26
CA ARG A 89 -11.62 -23.93 45.52
C ARG A 89 -11.00 -22.58 45.20
N SER A 90 -10.26 -21.98 46.14
CA SER A 90 -9.54 -20.73 45.90
C SER A 90 -8.45 -20.87 44.83
N ASP A 91 -7.73 -21.99 44.79
CA ASP A 91 -6.73 -22.26 43.76
C ASP A 91 -7.37 -22.55 42.39
N GLU A 92 -8.50 -23.28 42.37
CA GLU A 92 -9.32 -23.52 41.17
C GLU A 92 -9.89 -22.22 40.61
N GLU A 93 -10.49 -21.38 41.46
CA GLU A 93 -11.01 -20.05 41.10
C GLU A 93 -9.89 -19.14 40.58
N ALA A 94 -8.70 -19.17 41.18
CA ALA A 94 -7.54 -18.42 40.72
C ALA A 94 -7.02 -18.89 39.35
N LEU A 95 -7.08 -20.19 39.06
CA LEU A 95 -6.73 -20.75 37.76
C LEU A 95 -7.78 -20.41 36.69
N GLU A 96 -9.08 -20.44 37.04
CA GLU A 96 -10.16 -19.99 36.15
C GLU A 96 -10.01 -18.50 35.78
N GLU A 97 -9.69 -17.66 36.76
CA GLU A 97 -9.42 -16.24 36.55
C GLU A 97 -8.20 -16.03 35.65
N GLN A 98 -7.12 -16.80 35.84
CA GLN A 98 -5.95 -16.78 34.95
C GLN A 98 -6.29 -17.26 33.54
N MET A 99 -7.07 -18.32 33.38
CA MET A 99 -7.52 -18.80 32.08
C MET A 99 -8.39 -17.77 31.36
N LYS A 100 -9.29 -17.12 32.10
CA LYS A 100 -10.12 -16.04 31.56
C LYS A 100 -9.26 -14.85 31.12
N LYS A 101 -8.29 -14.45 31.95
CA LYS A 101 -7.35 -13.39 31.64
C LYS A 101 -6.49 -13.72 30.41
N LEU A 102 -5.90 -14.91 30.34
CA LEU A 102 -5.15 -15.38 29.17
C LEU A 102 -6.05 -15.45 27.92
N GLY A 103 -7.32 -15.84 28.08
CA GLY A 103 -8.31 -15.84 27.00
C GLY A 103 -8.66 -14.43 26.51
N GLU A 104 -8.70 -13.44 27.40
CA GLU A 104 -8.86 -12.03 27.08
C GLU A 104 -7.62 -11.47 26.38
N GLU A 105 -6.42 -11.73 26.90
CA GLU A 105 -5.14 -11.36 26.29
C GLU A 105 -4.99 -11.97 24.89
N LEU A 106 -5.35 -13.25 24.70
CA LEU A 106 -5.34 -13.89 23.38
C LEU A 106 -6.32 -13.24 22.41
N ARG A 107 -7.48 -12.81 22.91
CA ARG A 107 -8.50 -12.10 22.10
C ARG A 107 -8.00 -10.71 21.71
N GLU A 108 -7.33 -10.01 22.62
CA GLU A 108 -6.73 -8.69 22.38
C GLU A 108 -5.60 -8.79 21.35
N VAL A 109 -4.69 -9.76 21.49
CA VAL A 109 -3.61 -10.01 20.51
C VAL A 109 -4.19 -10.32 19.12
N ARG A 110 -5.26 -11.11 19.05
CA ARG A 110 -5.94 -11.40 17.79
C ARG A 110 -6.54 -10.15 17.15
N ALA A 111 -7.21 -9.31 17.93
CA ALA A 111 -7.79 -8.06 17.43
C ALA A 111 -6.72 -7.09 16.93
N LEU A 112 -5.58 -6.97 17.64
CA LEU A 112 -4.44 -6.16 17.22
C LEU A 112 -3.81 -6.69 15.93
N TYR A 113 -3.66 -8.02 15.81
CA TYR A 113 -3.15 -8.65 14.59
C TYR A 113 -4.07 -8.40 13.39
N GLU A 114 -5.38 -8.50 13.57
CA GLU A 114 -6.36 -8.20 12.51
C GLU A 114 -6.32 -6.73 12.11
N ALA A 115 -6.20 -5.81 13.07
CA ALA A 115 -6.07 -4.38 12.81
C ALA A 115 -4.77 -4.03 12.05
N GLU A 116 -3.63 -4.62 12.45
CA GLU A 116 -2.38 -4.45 11.71
C GLU A 116 -2.43 -5.08 10.32
N GLN A 117 -3.10 -6.22 10.18
CA GLN A 117 -3.30 -6.84 8.87
C GLN A 117 -4.15 -5.95 7.96
N GLU A 118 -5.15 -5.25 8.49
CA GLU A 118 -5.97 -4.32 7.70
C GLU A 118 -5.20 -3.05 7.31
N LYS A 119 -4.41 -2.48 8.23
CA LYS A 119 -3.47 -1.40 7.90
C LYS A 119 -2.46 -1.82 6.83
N LYS A 120 -1.97 -3.06 6.89
CA LYS A 120 -1.10 -3.61 5.86
C LYS A 120 -1.82 -3.68 4.51
N ARG A 121 -3.08 -4.13 4.47
CA ARG A 121 -3.86 -4.13 3.23
C ARG A 121 -4.10 -2.72 2.69
N SER A 122 -4.39 -1.74 3.55
CA SER A 122 -4.61 -0.35 3.10
C SER A 122 -3.32 0.27 2.55
N THR A 123 -2.20 0.06 3.24
CA THR A 123 -0.88 0.55 2.77
C THR A 123 -0.44 -0.13 1.47
N ASP A 124 -0.68 -1.43 1.30
CA ASP A 124 -0.42 -2.14 0.04
C ASP A 124 -1.27 -1.57 -1.12
N GLN A 125 -2.53 -1.18 -0.86
CA GLN A 125 -3.38 -0.53 -1.86
C GLN A 125 -2.88 0.87 -2.24
N GLU A 126 -2.47 1.68 -1.26
CA GLU A 126 -1.88 3.00 -1.49
C GLU A 126 -0.58 2.91 -2.29
N LEU A 127 0.29 1.93 -1.97
CA LEU A 127 1.51 1.66 -2.72
C LEU A 127 1.21 1.31 -4.18
N LEU A 128 0.20 0.48 -4.44
CA LEU A 128 -0.23 0.15 -5.80
C LEU A 128 -0.78 1.38 -6.54
N GLN A 129 -1.56 2.24 -5.87
CA GLN A 129 -2.07 3.48 -6.45
C GLN A 129 -0.92 4.43 -6.82
N LEU A 130 0.03 4.65 -5.91
CA LEU A 130 1.21 5.47 -6.15
C LEU A 130 2.08 4.88 -7.27
N HIS A 131 2.28 3.56 -7.28
CA HIS A 131 3.02 2.87 -8.34
C HIS A 131 2.37 3.11 -9.71
N ASN A 132 1.05 2.95 -9.82
CA ASN A 132 0.32 3.22 -11.06
C ASN A 132 0.43 4.69 -11.48
N GLN A 133 0.35 5.62 -10.52
CA GLN A 133 0.52 7.04 -10.81
C GLN A 133 1.93 7.37 -11.32
N VAL A 134 2.96 6.81 -10.70
CA VAL A 134 4.36 6.96 -11.15
C VAL A 134 4.54 6.35 -12.53
N ALA A 135 3.93 5.20 -12.83
CA ALA A 135 3.99 4.59 -14.15
C ALA A 135 3.35 5.47 -15.23
N LEU A 136 2.17 6.05 -14.96
CA LEU A 136 1.51 6.99 -15.87
C LEU A 136 2.36 8.23 -16.11
N LEU A 137 2.85 8.88 -15.04
CA LEU A 137 3.72 10.05 -15.15
C LEU A 137 5.02 9.73 -15.89
N SER A 138 5.56 8.52 -15.75
CA SER A 138 6.76 8.09 -16.49
C SER A 138 6.50 7.99 -17.99
N VAL A 139 5.35 7.44 -18.39
CA VAL A 139 4.94 7.38 -19.80
C VAL A 139 4.71 8.78 -20.37
N GLU A 140 4.00 9.64 -19.63
CA GLU A 140 3.82 11.04 -20.02
C GLU A 140 5.16 11.75 -20.18
N MET A 141 6.09 11.54 -19.25
CA MET A 141 7.43 12.13 -19.33
C MET A 141 8.22 11.64 -20.53
N CYS A 142 8.14 10.35 -20.87
CA CYS A 142 8.72 9.82 -22.10
C CYS A 142 8.10 10.49 -23.34
N SER A 143 6.77 10.61 -23.39
CA SER A 143 6.06 11.29 -24.49
C SER A 143 6.51 12.74 -24.65
N PHE A 144 6.56 13.51 -23.55
CA PHE A 144 7.03 14.90 -23.58
C PHE A 144 8.50 15.02 -23.99
N GLN A 145 9.36 14.08 -23.57
CA GLN A 145 10.76 14.05 -23.99
C GLN A 145 10.90 13.76 -25.48
N GLU A 146 10.11 12.83 -26.02
CA GLU A 146 10.09 12.53 -27.45
C GLU A 146 9.60 13.72 -28.27
N GLU A 147 8.54 14.40 -27.83
CA GLU A 147 8.02 15.59 -28.49
C GLU A 147 9.03 16.74 -28.42
N ASN A 148 9.72 16.95 -27.30
CA ASN A 148 10.78 17.95 -27.18
C ASN A 148 11.96 17.65 -28.10
N LYS A 149 12.42 16.38 -28.16
CA LYS A 149 13.45 15.94 -29.10
C LYS A 149 13.00 16.17 -30.54
N ARG A 150 11.75 15.86 -30.87
CA ARG A 150 11.17 16.10 -32.19
C ARG A 150 11.17 17.59 -32.53
N MET A 151 10.70 18.46 -31.64
CA MET A 151 10.73 19.91 -31.83
C MET A 151 12.15 20.44 -31.98
N ARG A 152 13.13 19.92 -31.22
CA ARG A 152 14.53 20.31 -31.34
C ARG A 152 15.13 19.88 -32.67
N MET A 153 14.92 18.62 -33.09
CA MET A 153 15.33 18.15 -34.41
C MET A 153 14.64 18.95 -35.51
N MET A 154 13.36 19.31 -35.35
CA MET A 154 12.71 20.22 -36.28
C MET A 154 13.33 21.61 -36.22
N ALA A 155 13.68 22.18 -35.08
CA ALA A 155 14.36 23.49 -35.04
C ALA A 155 15.80 23.45 -35.59
N GLU A 156 16.46 22.28 -35.58
CA GLU A 156 17.78 22.06 -36.16
C GLU A 156 17.71 21.79 -37.68
N VAL A 157 16.71 21.02 -38.14
CA VAL A 157 16.52 20.65 -39.57
C VAL A 157 15.70 21.69 -40.32
N GLN A 158 14.70 22.24 -39.65
CA GLN A 158 14.05 23.48 -40.04
C GLN A 158 15.07 24.54 -39.66
N GLU A 159 15.87 24.81 -40.69
CA GLU A 159 16.68 25.96 -40.95
C GLU A 159 15.79 27.00 -41.69
N PRO A 160 14.68 27.56 -41.10
CA PRO A 160 13.98 28.66 -41.72
C PRO A 160 14.94 29.80 -41.99
N SER A 161 16.00 29.93 -41.18
CA SER A 161 17.10 30.85 -41.41
C SER A 161 17.79 30.59 -42.76
N GLU A 162 18.30 29.40 -43.07
CA GLU A 162 18.97 29.11 -44.35
C GLU A 162 18.00 29.20 -45.52
N LYS A 163 16.76 28.73 -45.38
CA LYS A 163 15.76 28.86 -46.46
C LYS A 163 15.44 30.32 -46.75
N ILE A 164 15.23 31.13 -45.70
CA ILE A 164 15.01 32.58 -45.82
C ILE A 164 16.27 33.26 -46.36
N GLN A 165 17.45 32.89 -45.89
CA GLN A 165 18.74 33.42 -46.37
C GLN A 165 18.97 33.07 -47.85
N SER A 166 18.64 31.85 -48.27
CA SER A 166 18.71 31.45 -49.68
C SER A 166 17.76 32.29 -50.53
N ALA A 167 16.50 32.44 -50.11
CA ALA A 167 15.54 33.28 -50.81
C ALA A 167 15.95 34.77 -50.86
N ILE A 168 16.60 35.27 -49.80
CA ILE A 168 17.18 36.62 -49.77
C ILE A 168 18.33 36.73 -50.78
N ARG A 169 19.25 35.77 -50.82
CA ARG A 169 20.34 35.73 -51.81
C ARG A 169 19.81 35.72 -53.23
N ASP A 170 18.83 34.86 -53.53
CA ASP A 170 18.22 34.76 -54.86
C ASP A 170 17.54 36.09 -55.28
N ARG A 171 16.87 36.75 -54.34
CA ARG A 171 16.27 38.07 -54.54
C ARG A 171 17.34 39.12 -54.83
N ASP A 172 18.41 39.15 -54.03
CA ASP A 172 19.47 40.15 -54.16
C ASP A 172 20.22 39.98 -55.49
N ASP A 173 20.46 38.74 -55.93
CA ASP A 173 21.01 38.42 -57.24
C ASP A 173 20.08 38.86 -58.38
N ALA A 174 18.77 38.67 -58.23
CA ALA A 174 17.79 39.15 -59.21
C ALA A 174 17.77 40.69 -59.29
N ILE A 175 17.89 41.37 -58.14
CA ILE A 175 18.01 42.84 -58.08
C ILE A 175 19.29 43.30 -58.77
N ALA A 176 20.42 42.63 -58.53
CA ALA A 176 21.69 42.96 -59.17
C ALA A 176 21.61 42.80 -60.70
N ARG A 177 21.03 41.69 -61.18
CA ARG A 177 20.78 41.47 -62.62
C ARG A 177 19.88 42.54 -63.22
N LYS A 178 18.79 42.91 -62.52
CA LYS A 178 17.90 43.99 -62.96
C LYS A 178 18.65 45.32 -63.09
N LYS A 179 19.42 45.71 -62.08
CA LYS A 179 20.23 46.94 -62.11
C LYS A 179 21.24 46.94 -63.25
N ALA A 180 21.88 45.80 -63.53
CA ALA A 180 22.81 45.67 -64.65
C ALA A 180 22.11 45.92 -66.00
N VAL A 181 20.94 45.32 -66.21
CA VAL A 181 20.14 45.53 -67.43
C VAL A 181 19.67 46.99 -67.52
N GLU A 182 19.24 47.61 -66.42
CA GLU A 182 18.84 49.02 -66.40
C GLU A 182 20.00 49.96 -66.77
N MET A 183 21.24 49.67 -66.33
CA MET A 183 22.43 50.42 -66.72
C MET A 183 22.73 50.29 -68.21
N GLU A 184 22.69 49.07 -68.77
CA GLU A 184 22.89 48.87 -70.20
C GLU A 184 21.79 49.53 -71.05
N LEU A 185 20.55 49.53 -70.56
CA LEU A 185 19.45 50.24 -71.21
C LEU A 185 19.69 51.76 -71.23
N ALA A 186 20.14 52.32 -70.11
CA ALA A 186 20.48 53.75 -70.03
C ALA A 186 21.61 54.11 -71.00
N LYS A 187 22.63 53.25 -71.11
CA LYS A 187 23.72 53.40 -72.08
C LYS A 187 23.22 53.37 -73.52
N CYS A 188 22.42 52.36 -73.88
CA CYS A 188 21.83 52.27 -75.22
C CYS A 188 20.99 53.51 -75.57
N LYS A 189 20.26 54.07 -74.59
CA LYS A 189 19.48 55.30 -74.79
C LYS A 189 20.38 56.50 -75.09
N ILE A 190 21.50 56.63 -74.39
CA ILE A 190 22.51 57.68 -74.66
C ILE A 190 23.08 57.49 -76.08
N ASP A 191 23.42 56.27 -76.46
CA ASP A 191 23.97 55.96 -77.79
C ASP A 191 22.96 56.31 -78.91
N ILE A 192 21.68 55.98 -78.74
CA ILE A 192 20.61 56.36 -79.67
C ILE A 192 20.47 57.88 -79.76
N MET A 193 20.48 58.60 -78.64
CA MET A 193 20.40 60.06 -78.64
C MET A 193 21.59 60.70 -79.36
N SER A 194 22.80 60.16 -79.15
CA SER A 194 24.01 60.61 -79.86
C SER A 194 23.91 60.35 -81.36
N LEU A 195 23.47 59.15 -81.77
CA LEU A 195 23.29 58.80 -83.17
C LEU A 195 22.20 59.66 -83.84
N ASN A 196 21.12 59.97 -83.13
CA ASN A 196 20.06 60.86 -83.64
C ASN A 196 20.58 62.28 -83.89
N ASN A 197 21.41 62.82 -82.99
CA ASN A 197 22.05 64.12 -83.22
C ASN A 197 22.99 64.08 -84.42
N GLN A 198 23.81 63.02 -84.55
CA GLN A 198 24.68 62.85 -85.73
C GLN A 198 23.88 62.76 -87.04
N LEU A 199 22.72 62.08 -87.02
CA LEU A 199 21.83 61.99 -88.17
C LEU A 199 21.23 63.36 -88.53
N LEU A 200 20.77 64.12 -87.54
CA LEU A 200 20.26 65.49 -87.75
C LEU A 200 21.33 66.39 -88.35
N ASP A 201 22.56 66.34 -87.84
CA ASP A 201 23.69 67.11 -88.39
C ASP A 201 23.99 66.72 -89.85
N ALA A 202 23.99 65.42 -90.17
CA ALA A 202 24.20 64.93 -91.53
C ALA A 202 23.09 65.37 -92.49
N ILE A 203 21.82 65.34 -92.04
CA ILE A 203 20.68 65.83 -92.83
C ILE A 203 20.83 67.34 -93.07
N GLN A 204 21.19 68.10 -92.03
CA GLN A 204 21.38 69.54 -92.15
C GLN A 204 22.52 69.90 -93.12
N GLN A 205 23.64 69.17 -93.06
CA GLN A 205 24.74 69.30 -94.01
C GLN A 205 24.30 68.98 -95.44
N LYS A 206 23.58 67.87 -95.65
CA LYS A 206 23.05 67.48 -96.97
C LYS A 206 22.09 68.52 -97.54
N LEU A 207 21.20 69.06 -96.71
CA LEU A 207 20.26 70.11 -97.12
C LEU A 207 21.01 71.35 -97.59
N ASN A 208 22.00 71.81 -96.83
CA ASN A 208 22.82 72.97 -97.18
C ASN A 208 23.57 72.75 -98.51
N LEU A 209 24.20 71.59 -98.71
CA LEU A 209 24.87 71.27 -99.98
C LEU A 209 23.88 71.20 -101.15
N SER A 210 22.68 70.68 -100.94
CA SER A 210 21.64 70.61 -101.98
C SER A 210 21.19 72.02 -102.38
N GLN A 211 20.97 72.91 -101.40
CA GLN A 211 20.64 74.32 -101.64
C GLN A 211 21.75 75.06 -102.38
N GLN A 212 23.02 74.83 -102.01
CA GLN A 212 24.17 75.41 -102.73
C GLN A 212 24.22 74.93 -104.18
N LEU A 213 23.99 73.64 -104.42
CA LEU A 213 24.00 73.04 -105.75
C LEU A 213 22.85 73.58 -106.62
N GLU A 214 21.65 73.72 -106.08
CA GLU A 214 20.52 74.36 -106.76
C GLU A 214 20.84 75.82 -107.14
N ALA A 215 21.42 76.60 -106.21
CA ALA A 215 21.83 77.98 -106.48
C ALA A 215 22.87 78.06 -107.61
N TRP A 216 23.87 77.17 -107.61
CA TRP A 216 24.86 77.06 -108.69
C TRP A 216 24.21 76.74 -110.04
N GLN A 217 23.27 75.79 -110.08
CA GLN A 217 22.56 75.42 -111.31
C GLN A 217 21.70 76.57 -111.86
N VAL A 218 21.00 77.31 -110.99
CA VAL A 218 20.22 78.50 -111.39
C VAL A 218 21.16 79.57 -111.97
N GLY A 219 22.30 79.83 -111.32
CA GLY A 219 23.31 80.76 -111.84
C GLY A 219 23.80 80.38 -113.23
N GLN A 220 24.11 79.10 -113.45
CA GLN A 220 24.56 78.59 -114.75
C GLN A 220 23.48 78.71 -115.85
N ARG A 221 22.22 78.39 -115.53
CA ARG A 221 21.09 78.55 -116.47
C ARG A 221 20.88 80.01 -116.85
N SER A 222 20.90 80.91 -115.87
CA SER A 222 20.80 82.35 -116.10
C SER A 222 21.93 82.88 -116.98
N GLN A 223 23.17 82.44 -116.73
CA GLN A 223 24.32 82.80 -117.55
C GLN A 223 24.18 82.28 -118.99
N THR A 224 23.71 81.04 -119.16
CA THR A 224 23.49 80.44 -120.48
C THR A 224 22.40 81.19 -121.27
N LEU A 225 21.28 81.54 -120.62
CA LEU A 225 20.21 82.32 -121.23
C LEU A 225 20.67 83.74 -121.59
N TYR A 226 21.50 84.37 -120.76
CA TYR A 226 22.09 85.68 -121.06
C TYR A 226 22.90 85.65 -122.36
N TYR A 227 23.78 84.65 -122.52
CA TYR A 227 24.58 84.47 -123.75
C TYR A 227 23.76 84.07 -124.99
N GLN A 228 22.54 83.56 -124.84
CA GLN A 228 21.66 83.25 -125.97
C GLN A 228 20.80 84.43 -126.41
N THR A 229 20.62 85.44 -125.54
CA THR A 229 19.73 86.58 -125.77
C THR A 229 20.47 87.88 -126.11
N HIS A 230 21.81 87.87 -126.06
CA HIS A 230 22.70 88.98 -126.41
C HIS A 230 23.81 88.46 -127.34
#